data_AF-C2E3T0-F1
#
_entry.id   AF-C2E3T0-F1
#
_cell.length_a   1.000
_cell.length_b   1.000
_cell.length_c   1.000
_cell.angle_alpha   90.00
_cell.angle_beta   90.00
_cell.angle_gamma   90.00
#
_symmetry.space_group_name_H-M   'P 1'
#
loop_
_entity.id
_entity.type
_entity.pdbx_description
1 polymer ?
#
loop_
_entity_poly.entity_id
_entity_poly.type
_entity_poly.pdbx_seq_one_letter_code
_entity_poly.pdbx_strand_id
1 'polypeptide(L)'
;MLREKVVFVIIKVRFLTLINTFRRKIMSLLYISFDILLIGYIFYSWYWQANIDYKARFRSSSVIWALIFLLIGFYLDYFTDPTVLMNVFIATFLLMSIIDGVSGLAKKRLVVSGYFKRTVKYSDIAHVTLITVPNPKKPTVMAIFQTNNRQAYYLRFSQQVSDVIVNIRKYLGSNVGIEVQSMM
;
A
#
# COMPACT_ATOMS: atom_id res chain seq x y z
N MET A 1 -49.52 -32.34 -15.58
CA MET A 1 -48.50 -32.74 -14.59
C MET A 1 -47.05 -32.82 -15.12
N LEU A 2 -46.69 -33.69 -16.08
CA LEU A 2 -45.28 -33.77 -16.56
C LEU A 2 -44.83 -32.50 -17.33
N ARG A 3 -45.71 -31.97 -18.18
CA ARG A 3 -45.46 -30.78 -19.02
C ARG A 3 -45.25 -29.50 -18.19
N GLU A 4 -45.99 -29.34 -17.10
CA GLU A 4 -45.87 -28.18 -16.20
C GLU A 4 -44.57 -28.20 -15.40
N LYS A 5 -44.12 -29.39 -14.96
CA LYS A 5 -42.81 -29.54 -14.29
C LYS A 5 -41.66 -29.16 -15.22
N VAL A 6 -41.73 -29.53 -16.49
CA VAL A 6 -40.71 -29.17 -17.50
C VAL A 6 -40.69 -27.65 -17.74
N VAL A 7 -41.86 -27.02 -17.87
CA VAL A 7 -41.96 -25.56 -18.05
C VAL A 7 -41.40 -24.81 -16.83
N PHE A 8 -41.70 -25.27 -15.61
CA PHE A 8 -41.17 -24.66 -14.38
C PHE A 8 -39.65 -24.78 -14.28
N VAL A 9 -39.07 -25.92 -14.65
CA VAL A 9 -37.61 -26.11 -14.70
C VAL A 9 -36.97 -25.18 -15.74
N ILE A 10 -37.55 -25.05 -16.93
CA ILE A 10 -37.02 -24.15 -17.98
C ILE A 10 -37.05 -22.69 -17.53
N ILE A 11 -38.14 -22.24 -16.90
CA ILE A 11 -38.27 -20.88 -16.37
C ILE A 11 -37.23 -20.64 -15.27
N LYS A 12 -37.08 -21.60 -14.33
CA LYS A 12 -36.09 -21.51 -13.24
C LYS A 12 -34.66 -21.43 -13.78
N VAL A 13 -34.30 -22.25 -14.77
CA VAL A 13 -32.98 -22.25 -15.40
C VAL A 13 -32.71 -20.93 -16.13
N ARG A 14 -33.67 -20.44 -16.93
CA ARG A 14 -33.54 -19.13 -17.61
C ARG A 14 -33.39 -17.97 -16.63
N PHE A 15 -34.16 -17.97 -15.54
CA PHE A 15 -34.07 -16.95 -14.51
C PHE A 15 -32.72 -16.97 -13.77
N LEU A 16 -32.22 -18.15 -13.40
CA LEU A 16 -30.87 -18.33 -12.84
C LEU A 16 -29.79 -17.85 -13.80
N THR A 17 -29.95 -18.12 -15.10
CA THR A 17 -28.98 -17.68 -16.12
C THR A 17 -28.98 -16.16 -16.27
N LEU A 18 -30.15 -15.52 -16.22
CA LEU A 18 -30.29 -14.07 -16.25
C LEU A 18 -29.62 -13.42 -15.03
N ILE A 19 -29.89 -13.94 -13.82
CA ILE A 19 -29.26 -13.45 -12.58
C ILE A 19 -27.75 -13.61 -12.64
N ASN A 20 -27.24 -14.76 -13.07
CA ASN A 20 -25.81 -15.00 -13.17
C ASN A 20 -25.15 -14.08 -14.21
N THR A 21 -25.82 -13.80 -15.33
CA THR A 21 -25.34 -12.87 -16.35
C THR A 21 -25.26 -11.44 -15.82
N PHE A 22 -26.29 -11.00 -15.11
CA PHE A 22 -26.32 -9.68 -14.48
C PHE A 22 -25.23 -9.54 -13.40
N ARG A 23 -25.10 -10.56 -12.53
CA ARG A 23 -24.04 -10.62 -11.51
C ARG A 23 -22.65 -10.54 -12.12
N ARG A 24 -22.38 -11.31 -13.20
CA ARG A 24 -21.09 -11.26 -13.91
C ARG A 24 -20.82 -9.87 -14.47
N LYS A 25 -21.81 -9.21 -15.07
CA LYS A 25 -21.65 -7.87 -15.63
C LYS A 25 -21.30 -6.83 -14.55
N ILE A 26 -21.96 -6.89 -13.38
CA ILE A 26 -21.64 -6.03 -12.24
C ILE A 26 -20.21 -6.28 -11.76
N MET A 27 -19.82 -7.55 -11.58
CA MET A 27 -18.47 -7.90 -11.13
C MET A 27 -17.40 -7.40 -12.12
N SER A 28 -17.63 -7.54 -13.42
CA SER A 28 -16.72 -7.00 -14.43
C SER A 28 -16.58 -5.48 -14.34
N LEU A 29 -17.68 -4.75 -14.15
CA LEU A 29 -17.63 -3.29 -13.99
C LEU A 29 -16.88 -2.86 -12.71
N LEU A 30 -17.03 -3.62 -11.63
CA LEU A 30 -16.28 -3.38 -10.39
C LEU A 30 -14.78 -3.59 -10.61
N TYR A 31 -14.37 -4.71 -11.23
CA TYR A 31 -12.94 -4.95 -11.52
C TYR A 31 -12.35 -3.87 -12.41
N ILE A 32 -13.03 -3.47 -13.49
CA ILE A 32 -12.57 -2.39 -14.36
C ILE A 32 -12.39 -1.09 -13.58
N SER A 33 -13.36 -0.75 -12.72
CA SER A 33 -13.30 0.48 -11.93
C SER A 33 -12.13 0.46 -10.94
N PHE A 34 -11.93 -0.68 -10.25
CA PHE A 34 -10.80 -0.84 -9.33
C PHE A 34 -9.45 -0.85 -10.06
N ASP A 35 -9.34 -1.52 -11.20
CA ASP A 35 -8.11 -1.57 -11.99
C ASP A 35 -7.69 -0.17 -12.44
N ILE A 36 -8.62 0.64 -12.95
CA ILE A 36 -8.34 2.03 -13.34
C ILE A 36 -7.82 2.83 -12.13
N LEU A 37 -8.46 2.70 -10.97
CA LEU A 37 -8.04 3.38 -9.75
C LEU A 37 -6.66 2.92 -9.26
N LEU A 38 -6.42 1.61 -9.24
CA LEU A 38 -5.16 1.01 -8.81
C LEU A 38 -4.02 1.40 -9.74
N ILE A 39 -4.22 1.32 -11.05
CA ILE A 39 -3.23 1.71 -12.05
C ILE A 39 -2.91 3.22 -11.93
N GLY A 40 -3.93 4.07 -11.82
CA GLY A 40 -3.74 5.50 -11.61
C GLY A 40 -2.93 5.79 -10.34
N TYR A 41 -3.25 5.10 -9.24
CA TYR A 41 -2.50 5.20 -8.00
C TYR A 41 -1.07 4.67 -8.11
N ILE A 42 -0.84 3.56 -8.82
CA ILE A 42 0.48 3.00 -9.09
C ILE A 42 1.38 4.04 -9.77
N PHE A 43 0.90 4.68 -10.84
CA PHE A 43 1.67 5.71 -11.54
C PHE A 43 1.96 6.92 -10.64
N TYR A 44 0.95 7.38 -9.89
CA TYR A 44 1.14 8.46 -8.91
C TYR A 44 2.19 8.10 -7.84
N SER A 45 2.13 6.90 -7.27
CA SER A 45 3.04 6.44 -6.23
C SER A 45 4.45 6.14 -6.76
N TRP A 46 4.55 5.63 -7.99
CA TRP A 46 5.81 5.45 -8.71
C TRP A 46 6.49 6.80 -8.92
N TYR A 47 5.78 7.80 -9.42
CA TYR A 47 6.34 9.14 -9.65
C TYR A 47 7.03 9.67 -8.38
N TRP A 48 6.39 9.58 -7.22
CA TRP A 48 7.01 10.02 -5.97
C TRP A 48 8.16 9.13 -5.52
N GLN A 49 8.07 7.82 -5.74
CA GLN A 49 9.15 6.88 -5.45
C GLN A 49 10.42 7.16 -6.26
N ALA A 50 10.27 7.49 -7.55
CA ALA A 50 11.40 7.79 -8.44
C ALA A 50 12.15 9.06 -8.02
N ASN A 51 11.48 9.97 -7.31
CA ASN A 51 12.05 11.22 -6.81
C ASN A 51 12.69 11.10 -5.41
N ILE A 52 12.80 9.88 -4.86
CA ILE A 52 13.46 9.65 -3.56
C ILE A 52 14.98 9.68 -3.74
N ASP A 53 15.62 10.65 -3.09
CA ASP A 53 17.08 10.79 -3.07
C ASP A 53 17.70 9.92 -1.96
N TYR A 54 17.07 9.88 -0.79
CA TYR A 54 17.54 9.11 0.36
C TYR A 54 16.51 8.05 0.76
N LYS A 55 16.79 6.81 0.39
CA LYS A 55 15.86 5.68 0.52
C LYS A 55 15.82 5.15 1.95
N ALA A 56 14.60 4.99 2.47
CA ALA A 56 14.37 4.21 3.68
C ALA A 56 14.35 2.71 3.36
N ARG A 57 14.44 1.89 4.41
CA ARG A 57 14.27 0.45 4.35
C ARG A 57 12.86 0.12 3.87
N PHE A 58 12.79 -0.84 2.95
CA PHE A 58 11.52 -1.35 2.42
C PHE A 58 10.61 -1.90 3.53
N ARG A 59 9.34 -1.52 3.48
CA ARG A 59 8.30 -1.99 4.41
C ARG A 59 7.64 -3.26 3.89
N SER A 60 8.27 -4.40 4.18
CA SER A 60 7.77 -5.72 3.77
C SER A 60 6.36 -6.05 4.28
N SER A 61 5.91 -5.40 5.36
CA SER A 61 4.55 -5.62 5.88
C SER A 61 3.46 -5.33 4.84
N SER A 62 3.69 -4.39 3.91
CA SER A 62 2.71 -4.07 2.86
C SER A 62 2.41 -5.29 1.98
N VAL A 63 3.47 -5.96 1.53
CA VAL A 63 3.38 -7.17 0.69
C VAL A 63 2.82 -8.34 1.49
N ILE A 64 3.26 -8.51 2.74
CA ILE A 64 2.76 -9.60 3.60
C ILE A 64 1.24 -9.50 3.78
N TRP A 65 0.72 -8.30 4.08
CA TRP A 65 -0.72 -8.08 4.21
C TRP A 65 -1.47 -8.36 2.90
N ALA A 66 -0.92 -7.94 1.76
CA ALA A 66 -1.51 -8.21 0.46
C ALA A 66 -1.63 -9.72 0.17
N LEU A 67 -0.57 -10.48 0.46
CA LEU A 67 -0.58 -11.94 0.32
C LEU A 67 -1.61 -12.59 1.25
N ILE A 68 -1.72 -12.13 2.50
CA ILE A 68 -2.75 -12.62 3.43
C ILE A 68 -4.16 -12.36 2.88
N PHE A 69 -4.44 -11.17 2.36
CA PHE A 69 -5.75 -10.86 1.77
C PHE A 69 -6.05 -11.71 0.54
N LEU A 70 -5.07 -11.97 -0.31
CA LEU A 70 -5.24 -12.88 -1.44
C LEU A 70 -5.51 -14.31 -0.97
N LEU A 71 -4.76 -14.81 0.02
CA LEU A 71 -4.97 -16.14 0.59
C LEU A 71 -6.38 -16.29 1.17
N ILE A 72 -6.88 -15.29 1.89
CA ILE A 72 -8.26 -15.26 2.39
C ILE A 72 -9.24 -15.28 1.20
N GLY A 73 -8.99 -14.51 0.15
CA GLY A 73 -9.82 -14.49 -1.04
C GLY A 73 -9.89 -15.85 -1.76
N PHE A 74 -8.76 -16.55 -1.86
CA PHE A 74 -8.70 -17.91 -2.40
C PHE A 74 -9.41 -18.91 -1.49
N TYR A 75 -9.23 -18.82 -0.18
CA TYR A 75 -9.87 -19.70 0.79
C TYR A 75 -11.40 -19.56 0.79
N LEU A 76 -11.92 -18.37 0.53
CA LEU A 76 -13.36 -18.07 0.44
C LEU A 76 -13.94 -18.28 -0.97
N ASP A 77 -13.19 -18.93 -1.88
CA ASP A 77 -13.60 -19.19 -3.26
C ASP A 77 -13.98 -17.95 -4.08
N TYR A 78 -13.45 -16.77 -3.72
CA TYR A 78 -13.70 -15.54 -4.50
C TYR A 78 -12.97 -15.52 -5.86
N PHE A 79 -12.01 -16.42 -6.06
CA PHE A 79 -11.14 -16.46 -7.25
C PHE A 79 -11.25 -17.78 -8.05
N THR A 80 -12.23 -18.62 -7.76
CA THR A 80 -12.32 -20.00 -8.27
C THR A 80 -12.64 -20.08 -9.78
N ASP A 81 -13.23 -19.03 -10.36
CA ASP A 81 -13.46 -18.87 -11.81
C ASP A 81 -12.64 -17.68 -12.37
N PRO A 82 -11.32 -17.83 -12.59
CA PRO A 82 -10.46 -16.71 -12.94
C PRO A 82 -10.80 -16.13 -14.30
N THR A 83 -11.22 -14.85 -14.30
CA THR A 83 -11.36 -14.06 -15.53
C THR A 83 -10.10 -13.23 -15.77
N VAL A 84 -9.89 -12.80 -17.02
CA VAL A 84 -8.74 -11.93 -17.36
C VAL A 84 -8.72 -10.66 -16.49
N LEU A 85 -9.88 -10.01 -16.29
CA LEU A 85 -9.99 -8.81 -15.44
C LEU A 85 -9.62 -9.11 -13.98
N MET A 86 -10.04 -10.24 -13.44
CA MET A 86 -9.68 -10.64 -12.09
C MET A 86 -8.16 -10.86 -11.95
N ASN A 87 -7.52 -11.47 -12.95
CA ASN A 87 -6.06 -11.66 -12.94
C ASN A 87 -5.32 -10.32 -13.00
N VAL A 88 -5.81 -9.37 -13.82
CA VAL A 88 -5.28 -8.00 -13.88
C VAL A 88 -5.44 -7.30 -12.52
N PHE A 89 -6.61 -7.44 -11.88
CA PHE A 89 -6.85 -6.91 -10.54
C PHE A 89 -5.88 -7.47 -9.49
N ILE A 90 -5.68 -8.79 -9.45
CA ILE A 90 -4.75 -9.41 -8.51
C ILE A 90 -3.32 -8.93 -8.77
N ALA A 91 -2.90 -8.87 -10.03
CA ALA A 91 -1.57 -8.42 -10.41
C ALA A 91 -1.32 -6.94 -10.06
N THR A 92 -2.28 -6.06 -10.36
CA THR A 92 -2.20 -4.63 -10.04
C THR A 92 -2.23 -4.40 -8.53
N PHE A 93 -3.06 -5.14 -7.79
CA PHE A 93 -3.09 -5.10 -6.33
C PHE A 93 -1.73 -5.48 -5.73
N LEU A 94 -1.10 -6.58 -6.18
CA LEU A 94 0.23 -6.98 -5.73
C LEU A 94 1.30 -5.94 -6.07
N LEU A 95 1.29 -5.42 -7.30
CA LEU A 95 2.23 -4.38 -7.73
C LEU A 95 2.09 -3.12 -6.87
N MET A 96 0.86 -2.68 -6.62
CA MET A 96 0.57 -1.56 -5.72
C MET A 96 1.16 -1.78 -4.33
N SER A 97 0.94 -2.96 -3.73
CA SER A 97 1.46 -3.29 -2.40
C SER A 97 2.99 -3.31 -2.33
N ILE A 98 3.67 -3.68 -3.42
CA ILE A 98 5.13 -3.59 -3.53
C ILE A 98 5.56 -2.12 -3.57
N ILE A 99 4.96 -1.30 -4.45
CA ILE A 99 5.29 0.12 -4.60
C ILE A 99 5.05 0.88 -3.27
N ASP A 100 3.96 0.56 -2.58
CA ASP A 100 3.61 1.17 -1.29
C ASP A 100 4.61 0.85 -0.18
N GLY A 101 5.36 -0.24 -0.30
CA GLY A 101 6.43 -0.59 0.63
C GLY A 101 7.63 0.37 0.58
N VAL A 102 7.75 1.18 -0.48
CA VAL A 102 8.89 2.11 -0.67
C VAL A 102 8.62 3.45 0.00
N SER A 103 9.62 3.99 0.69
CA SER A 103 9.57 5.28 1.39
C SER A 103 10.96 5.90 1.46
N GLY A 104 11.04 7.19 1.81
CA GLY A 104 12.31 7.90 1.91
C GLY A 104 12.15 9.42 1.90
N LEU A 105 13.28 10.12 1.76
CA LEU A 105 13.35 11.57 1.67
C LEU A 105 13.57 11.98 0.22
N ALA A 106 12.72 12.90 -0.26
CA ALA A 106 12.83 13.55 -1.56
C ALA A 106 13.06 15.05 -1.36
N LYS A 107 13.61 15.76 -2.36
CA LYS A 107 14.02 17.18 -2.26
C LYS A 107 13.16 18.12 -1.41
N LYS A 108 11.82 18.03 -1.45
CA LYS A 108 10.90 18.93 -0.72
C LYS A 108 9.88 18.20 0.16
N ARG A 109 9.90 16.86 0.18
CA ARG A 109 8.82 16.05 0.76
C ARG A 109 9.34 14.74 1.32
N LEU A 110 8.76 14.32 2.43
CA LEU A 110 8.85 12.96 2.93
C LEU A 110 7.94 12.07 2.09
N VAL A 111 8.49 11.02 1.47
CA VAL A 111 7.70 9.99 0.79
C VAL A 111 7.45 8.86 1.79
N VAL A 112 6.18 8.61 2.09
CA VAL A 112 5.77 7.66 3.14
C VAL A 112 5.21 6.38 2.53
N SER A 113 5.35 5.28 3.27
CA SER A 113 4.78 3.99 2.90
C SER A 113 3.33 3.85 3.37
N GLY A 114 2.46 3.30 2.53
CA GLY A 114 1.03 3.08 2.81
C GLY A 114 0.08 3.60 1.72
N TYR A 115 -1.20 3.25 1.85
CA TYR A 115 -2.21 3.29 0.77
C TYR A 115 -2.89 4.65 0.51
N PHE A 116 -2.87 5.60 1.45
CA PHE A 116 -3.76 6.79 1.39
C PHE A 116 -3.05 8.13 1.26
N LYS A 117 -1.90 8.33 1.89
CA LYS A 117 -1.12 9.56 1.80
C LYS A 117 0.29 9.19 1.44
N ARG A 118 0.75 9.60 0.26
CA ARG A 118 2.07 9.22 -0.27
C ARG A 118 3.17 10.19 0.12
N THR A 119 2.83 11.47 0.31
CA THR A 119 3.83 12.50 0.63
C THR A 119 3.39 13.44 1.76
N VAL A 120 4.39 13.95 2.48
CA VAL A 120 4.24 14.96 3.54
C VAL A 120 5.24 16.07 3.24
N LYS A 121 4.81 17.33 3.25
CA LYS A 121 5.73 18.46 3.06
C LYS A 121 6.59 18.62 4.30
N TYR A 122 7.85 19.02 4.14
CA TYR A 122 8.72 19.27 5.29
C TYR A 122 8.25 20.42 6.18
N SER A 123 7.53 21.40 5.61
CA SER A 123 6.87 22.47 6.37
C SER A 123 5.85 21.98 7.38
N ASP A 124 5.30 20.78 7.17
CA ASP A 124 4.25 20.23 8.03
C ASP A 124 4.85 19.39 9.16
N ILE A 125 6.16 19.14 9.15
CA ILE A 125 6.87 18.35 10.15
C ILE A 125 7.27 19.27 11.30
N ALA A 126 6.75 18.96 12.48
CA ALA A 126 7.03 19.69 13.71
C ALA A 126 8.32 19.17 14.37
N HIS A 127 8.45 17.84 14.43
CA HIS A 127 9.45 17.17 15.24
C HIS A 127 9.84 15.82 14.65
N VAL A 128 11.07 15.39 14.91
CA VAL A 128 11.58 14.09 14.50
C VAL A 128 12.20 13.36 15.68
N THR A 129 11.70 12.17 15.97
CA THR A 129 12.30 11.27 16.96
C THR A 129 13.03 10.14 16.26
N LEU A 130 14.29 9.94 16.59
CA LEU A 130 15.13 8.83 16.11
C LEU A 130 15.30 7.82 17.23
N ILE A 131 14.91 6.58 16.97
CA ILE A 131 15.07 5.47 17.90
C ILE A 131 16.11 4.51 17.33
N THR A 132 17.22 4.33 18.03
CA THR A 132 18.23 3.34 17.65
C THR A 132 17.76 1.95 18.05
N VAL A 133 17.68 1.05 17.08
CA VAL A 133 17.33 -0.36 17.31
C VAL A 133 18.63 -1.16 17.45
N PRO A 134 18.92 -1.76 18.61
CA PRO A 134 20.09 -2.58 18.79
C PRO A 134 20.01 -3.78 17.86
N ASN A 135 20.91 -3.84 16.88
CA ASN A 135 20.97 -4.94 15.93
C ASN A 135 22.45 -5.29 15.68
N PRO A 136 22.88 -6.52 16.04
CA PRO A 136 24.29 -6.91 16.01
C PRO A 136 24.86 -7.01 14.58
N LYS A 137 24.02 -7.10 13.54
CA LYS A 137 24.49 -7.27 12.16
C LYS A 137 24.45 -5.99 11.33
N LYS A 138 23.44 -5.13 11.54
CA LYS A 138 23.24 -3.91 10.75
C LYS A 138 22.58 -2.82 11.58
N PRO A 139 23.21 -1.63 11.73
CA PRO A 139 22.59 -0.52 12.45
C PRO A 139 21.24 -0.18 11.81
N THR A 140 20.22 -0.06 12.64
CA THR A 140 18.86 0.27 12.19
C THR A 140 18.33 1.40 13.05
N VAL A 141 17.82 2.44 12.40
CA VAL A 141 17.25 3.62 13.07
C VAL A 141 15.81 3.76 12.63
N MET A 142 14.91 3.82 13.59
CA MET A 142 13.50 4.14 13.34
C MET A 142 13.32 5.64 13.49
N ALA A 143 12.91 6.32 12.43
CA ALA A 143 12.60 7.73 12.44
C ALA A 143 11.08 7.92 12.49
N ILE A 144 10.63 8.71 13.45
CA ILE A 144 9.24 9.10 13.65
C ILE A 144 9.13 10.57 13.28
N PHE A 145 8.51 10.87 12.15
CA PHE A 145 8.22 12.22 11.72
C PHE A 145 6.84 12.63 12.22
N GLN A 146 6.80 13.52 13.21
CA GLN A 146 5.56 14.05 13.76
C GLN A 146 5.20 15.36 13.04
N THR A 147 3.94 15.47 12.64
CA THR A 147 3.42 16.67 11.98
C THR A 147 2.69 17.59 12.94
N ASN A 148 2.50 18.84 12.52
CA ASN A 148 1.72 19.84 13.25
C ASN A 148 0.30 19.36 13.58
N ASN A 149 -0.27 18.48 12.75
CA ASN A 149 -1.61 17.90 12.94
C ASN A 149 -1.59 16.61 13.79
N ARG A 150 -0.54 16.37 14.58
CA ARG A 150 -0.37 15.18 15.44
C ARG A 150 -0.34 13.83 14.70
N GLN A 151 -0.15 13.84 13.37
CA GLN A 151 0.07 12.61 12.61
C GLN A 151 1.55 12.22 12.69
N ALA A 152 1.82 10.94 12.90
CA ALA A 152 3.17 10.38 12.95
C ALA A 152 3.43 9.45 11.77
N TYR A 153 4.58 9.62 11.12
CA TYR A 153 5.04 8.78 10.01
C TYR A 153 6.33 8.07 10.36
N TYR A 154 6.32 6.76 10.15
CA TYR A 154 7.41 5.88 10.56
C TYR A 154 8.22 5.45 9.35
N LEU A 155 9.50 5.82 9.34
CA LEU A 155 10.48 5.30 8.39
C LEU A 155 11.56 4.55 9.16
N ARG A 156 12.17 3.55 8.52
CA ARG A 156 13.33 2.85 9.07
C ARG A 156 14.50 3.05 8.14
N PHE A 157 15.68 3.31 8.68
CA PHE A 157 16.92 3.44 7.92
C PHE A 157 17.88 2.35 8.35
N SER A 158 18.57 1.73 7.40
CA SER A 158 19.59 0.70 7.64
C SER A 158 21.00 1.31 7.65
N GLN A 159 21.15 2.40 8.40
CA GLN A 159 22.37 3.21 8.52
C GLN A 159 22.57 3.63 9.97
N GLN A 160 23.73 4.22 10.28
CA GLN A 160 24.01 4.74 11.61
C GLN A 160 23.17 5.98 11.90
N VAL A 161 22.91 6.25 13.19
CA VAL A 161 22.10 7.40 13.61
C VAL A 161 22.72 8.74 13.19
N SER A 162 24.04 8.83 13.20
CA SER A 162 24.80 9.99 12.71
C SER A 162 24.47 10.30 11.24
N ASP A 163 24.53 9.31 10.36
CA ASP A 163 24.24 9.46 8.93
C ASP A 163 22.78 9.88 8.70
N VAL A 164 21.85 9.30 9.47
CA VAL A 164 20.43 9.61 9.40
C VAL A 164 20.18 11.06 9.82
N ILE A 165 20.81 11.54 10.89
CA ILE A 165 20.71 12.94 11.35
C ILE A 165 21.21 13.89 10.26
N VAL A 166 22.38 13.63 9.66
CA VAL A 166 22.94 14.48 8.60
C VAL A 166 21.98 14.58 7.42
N ASN A 167 21.43 13.45 6.97
CA ASN A 167 20.50 13.44 5.86
C ASN A 167 19.18 14.14 6.21
N ILE A 168 18.62 13.91 7.41
CA ILE A 168 17.39 14.60 7.83
C ILE A 168 17.62 16.12 7.89
N ARG A 169 18.73 16.59 8.48
CA ARG A 169 19.06 18.03 8.53
C ARG A 169 19.25 18.63 7.15
N LYS A 170 19.85 17.88 6.21
CA LYS A 170 20.01 18.31 4.81
C LYS A 170 18.66 18.62 4.14
N TYR A 171 17.61 17.85 4.43
CA TYR A 171 16.30 18.00 3.78
C TYR A 171 15.30 18.86 4.57
N LEU A 172 15.24 18.72 5.89
CA LEU A 172 14.28 19.42 6.76
C LEU A 172 14.82 20.77 7.28
N GLY A 173 16.12 21.00 7.14
CA GLY A 173 16.80 22.19 7.69
C GLY A 173 17.14 22.03 9.18
N SER A 174 17.81 23.05 9.73
CA SER A 174 18.27 23.06 11.12
C SER A 174 17.17 23.32 12.14
N ASN A 175 16.03 23.86 11.71
CA ASN A 175 14.98 24.37 12.60
C ASN A 175 14.05 23.28 13.16
N VAL A 176 14.08 22.07 12.59
CA VAL A 176 13.27 20.96 13.09
C VAL A 176 13.98 20.29 14.25
N GLY A 177 13.27 20.13 15.38
CA GLY A 177 13.76 19.38 16.52
C GLY A 177 14.07 17.93 16.14
N ILE A 178 15.27 17.45 16.52
CA ILE A 178 15.64 16.05 16.36
C ILE A 178 16.00 15.52 17.74
N GLU A 179 15.21 14.58 18.23
CA GLU A 179 15.47 13.82 19.44
C GLU A 179 16.06 12.45 19.10
N VAL A 180 17.08 12.02 19.84
CA VAL A 180 17.65 10.68 19.72
C VAL A 180 17.35 9.92 20.99
N GLN A 181 16.70 8.78 20.83
CA GLN A 181 16.37 7.83 21.89
C GLN A 181 17.06 6.51 21.58
N SER A 182 17.56 5.85 22.62
CA SER A 182 18.02 4.47 22.52
C SER A 182 16.97 3.56 23.12
N MET A 183 16.63 2.48 22.43
CA MET A 183 16.02 1.35 23.12
C MET A 183 17.11 0.77 24.02
N MET A 184 16.98 0.94 25.35
CA MET A 184 17.76 0.19 26.33
C MET A 184 17.43 -1.30 26.22
#